data_AF-A0A066V189-F1
#
_entry.id   AF-A0A066V189-F1
#
_cell.length_a   1.000
_cell.length_b   1.000
_cell.length_c   1.000
_cell.angle_alpha   90.00
_cell.angle_beta   90.00
_cell.angle_gamma   90.00
#
_symmetry.space_group_name_H-M   'P 1'
#
loop_
_entity.id
_entity.type
_entity.pdbx_description
1 polymer ?
#
loop_
_entity_poly.entity_id
_entity_poly.type
_entity_poly.pdbx_seq_one_letter_code
_entity_poly.pdbx_strand_id
1 'polypeptide(L)'
;MSSNKKIVRFFIALFALLVLSGCQSTKPEWYLKPQADSDEYIYAVSQARTLSHAKKIAVNNINEKLWTQVESSFYMRDTVRETNGKGFSNSLVDNKVNTKTESLTLNGIEYLQMEENDLGAFVEVRVKRSLVTQQLIREIKDLNRKSQIELDALSHEDKLLWWLDNRSVYQTEHDASVRIAMLSSLKPSYNADISAIEQLTITHQKLSSQINIRLSSDRESRKAIELLGNQLSEFNIATSTSKNKNQTHVLKVDSERRRNKVGDAYISTLVSNIKIINKKSKTVSRSEIISTGNSVTSYKYADEGAARHFDEQIKEKGIWTALGLIK
;
A
#
# COMPACT_ATOMS: atom_id res chain seq x y z
N MET A 1 55.45 -62.44 -24.08
CA MET A 1 54.34 -61.47 -24.22
C MET A 1 53.67 -61.13 -22.86
N SER A 2 54.43 -60.68 -21.85
CA SER A 2 53.88 -60.35 -20.50
C SER A 2 54.13 -58.88 -20.07
N SER A 3 55.15 -58.20 -20.62
CA SER A 3 55.52 -56.85 -20.19
C SER A 3 54.55 -55.74 -20.67
N ASN A 4 54.02 -55.86 -21.90
CA ASN A 4 53.14 -54.83 -22.48
C ASN A 4 51.78 -54.68 -21.77
N LYS A 5 51.28 -55.73 -21.08
CA LYS A 5 50.00 -55.65 -20.36
C LYS A 5 50.09 -54.86 -19.05
N LYS A 6 51.27 -54.77 -18.43
CA LYS A 6 51.46 -53.99 -17.19
C LYS A 6 51.59 -52.50 -17.46
N ILE A 7 52.27 -52.11 -18.54
CA ILE A 7 52.42 -50.70 -18.96
C ILE A 7 51.06 -50.12 -19.40
N VAL A 8 50.27 -50.88 -20.16
CA VAL A 8 48.93 -50.44 -20.59
C VAL A 8 47.98 -50.30 -19.38
N ARG A 9 48.03 -51.19 -18.39
CA ARG A 9 47.25 -51.06 -17.15
C ARG A 9 47.66 -49.85 -16.31
N PHE A 10 48.95 -49.52 -16.29
CA PHE A 10 49.46 -48.33 -15.59
C PHE A 10 49.00 -47.03 -16.27
N PHE A 11 49.05 -46.96 -17.60
CA PHE A 11 48.53 -45.81 -18.34
C PHE A 11 47.01 -45.66 -18.24
N ILE A 12 46.25 -46.76 -18.23
CA ILE A 12 44.79 -46.71 -18.02
C ILE A 12 44.46 -46.23 -16.60
N ALA A 13 45.21 -46.65 -15.58
CA ALA A 13 45.02 -46.17 -14.21
C ALA A 13 45.38 -44.68 -14.06
N LEU A 14 46.45 -44.22 -14.72
CA LEU A 14 46.85 -42.81 -14.73
C LEU A 14 45.83 -41.93 -15.47
N PHE A 15 45.29 -42.41 -16.59
CA PHE A 15 44.25 -41.72 -17.35
C PHE A 15 42.92 -41.69 -16.59
N ALA A 16 42.56 -42.76 -15.87
CA ALA A 16 41.38 -42.78 -15.00
C ALA A 16 41.50 -41.79 -13.82
N LEU A 17 42.71 -41.56 -13.28
CA LEU A 17 42.96 -40.55 -12.25
C LEU A 17 42.84 -39.10 -12.80
N LEU A 18 43.23 -38.88 -14.05
CA LEU A 18 43.13 -37.58 -14.72
C LEU A 18 41.70 -37.21 -15.13
N VAL A 19 40.83 -38.20 -15.40
CA VAL A 19 39.43 -37.95 -15.76
C VAL A 19 38.55 -37.66 -14.54
N LEU A 20 38.94 -38.11 -13.34
CA LEU A 20 38.23 -37.82 -12.09
C LEU A 20 38.49 -36.42 -11.51
N SER A 21 39.47 -35.67 -12.04
CA SER A 21 39.74 -34.28 -11.65
C SER A 21 38.97 -33.25 -12.48
N GLY A 22 38.18 -33.68 -13.47
CA GLY A 22 37.50 -32.81 -14.44
C GLY A 22 36.07 -32.38 -14.09
N CYS A 23 35.60 -32.57 -12.86
CA CYS A 23 34.24 -32.23 -12.45
C CYS A 23 34.22 -31.37 -11.18
N GLN A 24 34.83 -30.17 -11.25
CA GLN A 24 34.70 -29.19 -10.17
C GLN A 24 33.82 -28.02 -10.63
N SER A 25 32.50 -28.27 -10.57
CA SER A 25 31.49 -27.23 -10.44
C SER A 25 31.82 -26.43 -9.18
N THR A 26 32.45 -25.27 -9.32
CA THR A 26 32.99 -24.57 -8.16
C THR A 26 32.40 -23.19 -8.09
N LYS A 27 31.21 -23.14 -7.48
CA LYS A 27 30.76 -21.93 -6.81
C LYS A 27 31.94 -21.33 -6.02
N PRO A 28 32.12 -20.00 -6.02
CA PRO A 28 33.26 -19.39 -5.36
C PRO A 28 33.33 -19.77 -3.88
N GLU A 29 34.54 -19.92 -3.32
CA GLU A 29 34.68 -20.36 -1.91
C GLU A 29 33.97 -19.40 -0.95
N TRP A 30 34.08 -18.09 -1.21
CA TRP A 30 33.41 -17.05 -0.42
C TRP A 30 31.87 -17.14 -0.49
N TYR A 31 31.32 -17.74 -1.55
CA TYR A 31 29.88 -17.99 -1.66
C TYR A 31 29.44 -19.22 -0.83
N LEU A 32 30.29 -20.23 -0.74
CA LEU A 32 30.03 -21.45 0.06
C LEU A 32 30.22 -21.21 1.56
N LYS A 33 31.04 -20.22 1.93
CA LYS A 33 31.29 -19.80 3.31
C LYS A 33 31.09 -18.28 3.42
N PRO A 34 29.83 -17.79 3.34
CA PRO A 34 29.56 -16.36 3.40
C PRO A 34 29.98 -15.79 4.74
N GLN A 35 30.39 -14.52 4.76
CA GLN A 35 30.69 -13.83 6.00
C GLN A 35 29.45 -13.73 6.89
N ALA A 36 29.61 -14.03 8.17
CA ALA A 36 28.56 -13.88 9.16
C ALA A 36 28.34 -12.41 9.50
N ASP A 37 27.12 -12.07 9.91
CA ASP A 37 26.80 -10.72 10.37
C ASP A 37 27.65 -10.38 11.61
N SER A 38 28.08 -9.12 11.68
CA SER A 38 28.87 -8.57 12.79
C SER A 38 28.11 -7.42 13.46
N ASP A 39 28.66 -6.85 14.54
CA ASP A 39 28.08 -5.67 15.19
C ASP A 39 28.18 -4.39 14.36
N GLU A 40 29.05 -4.36 13.33
CA GLU A 40 29.23 -3.21 12.44
C GLU A 40 28.52 -3.37 11.09
N TYR A 41 28.51 -4.60 10.54
CA TYR A 41 28.01 -4.88 9.19
C TYR A 41 27.01 -6.04 9.15
N ILE A 42 26.06 -5.93 8.22
CA ILE A 42 25.18 -7.01 7.78
C ILE A 42 25.67 -7.46 6.41
N TYR A 43 25.88 -8.76 6.23
CA TYR A 43 26.38 -9.37 5.00
C TYR A 43 25.28 -10.18 4.31
N ALA A 44 25.32 -10.27 2.99
CA ALA A 44 24.49 -11.21 2.26
C ALA A 44 25.17 -11.67 0.97
N VAL A 45 24.85 -12.88 0.55
CA VAL A 45 25.30 -13.45 -0.72
C VAL A 45 24.10 -13.83 -1.58
N SER A 46 24.30 -13.90 -2.89
CA SER A 46 23.28 -14.36 -3.84
C SER A 46 23.90 -14.97 -5.10
N GLN A 47 23.10 -15.76 -5.81
CA GLN A 47 23.41 -16.30 -7.14
C GLN A 47 22.24 -16.00 -8.08
N ALA A 48 22.54 -15.61 -9.33
CA ALA A 48 21.54 -15.47 -10.38
C ALA A 48 22.15 -15.75 -11.76
N ARG A 49 21.29 -15.81 -12.79
CA ARG A 49 21.74 -15.96 -14.18
C ARG A 49 22.56 -14.78 -14.71
N THR A 50 22.36 -13.58 -14.15
CA THR A 50 23.06 -12.36 -14.58
C THR A 50 23.53 -11.57 -13.37
N LEU A 51 24.64 -10.85 -13.52
CA LEU A 51 25.21 -10.03 -12.44
C LEU A 51 24.21 -9.01 -11.89
N SER A 52 23.45 -8.34 -12.76
CA SER A 52 22.42 -7.37 -12.34
C SER A 52 21.34 -8.01 -11.46
N HIS A 53 20.89 -9.22 -11.82
CA HIS A 53 19.88 -9.92 -11.04
C HIS A 53 20.45 -10.40 -9.69
N ALA A 54 21.68 -10.92 -9.69
CA ALA A 54 22.36 -11.33 -8.46
C ALA A 54 22.50 -10.12 -7.52
N LYS A 55 22.95 -8.96 -8.00
CA LYS A 55 23.02 -7.72 -7.20
C LYS A 55 21.70 -7.37 -6.52
N LYS A 56 20.58 -7.45 -7.24
CA LYS A 56 19.24 -7.17 -6.68
C LYS A 56 18.85 -8.18 -5.61
N ILE A 57 19.08 -9.48 -5.86
CA ILE A 57 18.81 -10.53 -4.87
C ILE A 57 19.68 -10.34 -3.63
N ALA A 58 20.98 -10.04 -3.78
CA ALA A 58 21.89 -9.82 -2.65
C ALA A 58 21.41 -8.69 -1.72
N VAL A 59 20.97 -7.57 -2.30
CA VAL A 59 20.40 -6.44 -1.53
C VAL A 59 19.08 -6.85 -0.87
N ASN A 60 18.21 -7.56 -1.57
CA ASN A 60 16.96 -8.05 -1.00
C ASN A 60 17.19 -9.05 0.14
N ASN A 61 18.23 -9.88 0.08
CA ASN A 61 18.60 -10.79 1.16
C ASN A 61 18.99 -10.02 2.44
N ILE A 62 19.60 -8.83 2.34
CA ILE A 62 19.81 -7.95 3.51
C ILE A 62 18.47 -7.48 4.07
N ASN A 63 17.53 -7.05 3.22
CA ASN A 63 16.18 -6.66 3.66
C ASN A 63 15.45 -7.82 4.34
N GLU A 64 15.52 -9.04 3.81
CA GLU A 64 14.92 -10.24 4.40
C GLU A 64 15.52 -10.59 5.77
N LYS A 65 16.84 -10.41 5.93
CA LYS A 65 17.51 -10.57 7.24
C LYS A 65 17.00 -9.56 8.26
N LEU A 66 16.88 -8.28 7.89
CA LEU A 66 16.30 -7.25 8.75
C LEU A 66 14.86 -7.62 9.15
N TRP A 67 14.07 -8.14 8.20
CA TRP A 67 12.70 -8.61 8.45
C TRP A 67 12.60 -9.83 9.36
N THR A 68 13.46 -10.81 9.19
CA THR A 68 13.44 -12.03 10.03
C THR A 68 13.77 -11.70 11.48
N GLN A 69 14.68 -10.74 11.71
CA GLN A 69 14.95 -10.22 13.04
C GLN A 69 13.74 -9.52 13.66
N VAL A 70 12.96 -8.80 12.85
CA VAL A 70 11.70 -8.17 13.26
C VAL A 70 10.62 -9.20 13.63
N GLU A 71 10.40 -10.20 12.79
CA GLU A 71 9.40 -11.25 13.02
C GLU A 71 9.72 -12.00 14.34
N SER A 72 10.98 -12.38 14.55
CA SER A 72 11.41 -13.05 15.79
C SER A 72 11.16 -12.22 17.05
N SER A 73 11.31 -10.90 16.99
CA SER A 73 11.12 -10.00 18.13
C SER A 73 9.65 -9.69 18.41
N PHE A 74 8.80 -9.64 17.38
CA PHE A 74 7.34 -9.58 17.54
C PHE A 74 6.77 -10.86 18.17
N TYR A 75 7.13 -12.04 17.66
CA TYR A 75 6.70 -13.32 18.24
C TYR A 75 7.10 -13.46 19.72
N MET A 76 8.30 -13.00 20.09
CA MET A 76 8.75 -12.99 21.49
C MET A 76 7.96 -11.99 22.36
N ARG A 77 7.61 -10.81 21.82
CA ARG A 77 6.87 -9.80 22.60
C ARG A 77 5.40 -10.17 22.80
N ASP A 78 4.79 -10.84 21.83
CA ASP A 78 3.40 -11.28 21.90
C ASP A 78 3.22 -12.46 22.88
N THR A 79 4.13 -13.43 22.87
CA THR A 79 4.14 -14.53 23.85
C THR A 79 4.31 -14.03 25.30
N VAL A 80 5.13 -12.99 25.51
CA VAL A 80 5.31 -12.35 26.83
C VAL A 80 4.07 -11.54 27.25
N ARG A 81 3.35 -10.92 26.30
CA ARG A 81 2.10 -10.20 26.59
C ARG A 81 0.93 -11.13 26.90
N GLU A 82 0.79 -12.26 26.19
CA GLU A 82 -0.21 -13.29 26.51
C GLU A 82 -0.02 -13.86 27.94
N THR A 83 1.23 -14.00 28.37
CA THR A 83 1.55 -14.56 29.70
C THR A 83 1.19 -13.62 30.87
N ASN A 84 1.04 -12.30 30.62
CA ASN A 84 0.86 -11.28 31.67
C ASN A 84 -0.59 -10.75 31.86
N GLY A 85 -1.59 -11.33 31.18
CA GLY A 85 -3.00 -11.33 31.62
C GLY A 85 -3.71 -9.99 31.86
N LYS A 86 -3.17 -8.83 31.44
CA LYS A 86 -3.85 -7.52 31.54
C LYS A 86 -4.03 -6.90 30.16
N GLY A 87 -5.30 -6.78 29.78
CA GLY A 87 -5.74 -6.51 28.41
C GLY A 87 -5.53 -5.09 27.89
N PHE A 88 -5.36 -5.03 26.58
CA PHE A 88 -6.09 -4.14 25.67
C PHE A 88 -6.26 -4.93 24.36
N SER A 89 -7.29 -5.79 24.35
CA SER A 89 -7.73 -6.54 23.17
C SER A 89 -8.77 -5.70 22.44
N ASN A 90 -8.32 -4.94 21.45
CA ASN A 90 -9.05 -4.70 20.20
C ASN A 90 -8.15 -3.87 19.27
N SER A 91 -7.69 -4.50 18.18
CA SER A 91 -7.10 -3.90 16.95
C SER A 91 -5.71 -4.38 16.54
N LEU A 92 -4.94 -5.10 17.37
CA LEU A 92 -3.57 -5.53 16.99
C LEU A 92 -3.46 -7.00 16.52
N VAL A 93 -4.55 -7.76 16.53
CA VAL A 93 -4.52 -9.23 16.31
C VAL A 93 -4.90 -9.66 14.87
N ASP A 94 -5.48 -8.77 14.05
CA ASP A 94 -5.78 -9.11 12.64
C ASP A 94 -4.71 -8.66 11.63
N ASN A 95 -3.71 -7.88 12.04
CA ASN A 95 -2.51 -7.70 11.25
C ASN A 95 -1.56 -8.87 11.53
N LYS A 96 -1.93 -10.06 11.06
CA LYS A 96 -0.94 -11.09 10.71
C LYS A 96 -0.08 -10.50 9.61
N VAL A 97 0.96 -9.80 10.06
CA VAL A 97 2.00 -9.05 9.38
C VAL A 97 2.37 -9.73 8.04
N ASN A 98 1.65 -9.39 6.98
CA ASN A 98 2.02 -9.68 5.59
C ASN A 98 3.00 -8.61 5.10
N THR A 99 3.99 -8.25 5.92
CA THR A 99 4.97 -7.19 5.62
C THR A 99 6.12 -7.63 4.72
N LYS A 100 6.06 -8.85 4.16
CA LYS A 100 7.10 -9.40 3.29
C LYS A 100 7.29 -8.66 1.96
N THR A 101 6.47 -7.65 1.67
CA THR A 101 6.44 -6.97 0.37
C THR A 101 7.07 -5.58 0.35
N GLU A 102 7.38 -4.97 1.52
CA GLU A 102 8.03 -3.65 1.55
C GLU A 102 9.56 -3.79 1.60
N SER A 103 10.20 -3.62 0.43
CA SER A 103 11.66 -3.55 0.32
C SER A 103 12.15 -2.16 0.71
N LEU A 104 12.95 -2.06 1.78
CA LEU A 104 13.66 -0.83 2.12
C LEU A 104 14.74 -0.54 1.05
N THR A 105 14.81 0.69 0.57
CA THR A 105 15.91 1.11 -0.31
C THR A 105 17.14 1.38 0.54
N LEU A 106 18.04 0.41 0.66
CA LEU A 106 19.22 0.52 1.53
C LEU A 106 20.28 1.44 0.92
N ASN A 107 20.67 2.47 1.65
CA ASN A 107 21.81 3.32 1.30
C ASN A 107 23.13 2.74 1.80
N GLY A 108 24.21 2.94 1.05
CA GLY A 108 25.56 2.54 1.46
C GLY A 108 25.83 1.03 1.34
N ILE A 109 25.18 0.37 0.37
CA ILE A 109 25.52 -1.01 -0.01
C ILE A 109 26.92 -1.04 -0.63
N GLU A 110 27.78 -1.89 -0.08
CA GLU A 110 29.11 -2.16 -0.60
C GLU A 110 29.13 -3.55 -1.24
N TYR A 111 29.59 -3.65 -2.49
CA TYR A 111 29.75 -4.93 -3.20
C TYR A 111 31.18 -5.43 -2.99
N LEU A 112 31.35 -6.46 -2.17
CA LEU A 112 32.67 -6.96 -1.77
C LEU A 112 33.28 -7.88 -2.83
N GLN A 113 32.46 -8.82 -3.29
CA GLN A 113 32.84 -9.83 -4.27
C GLN A 113 31.76 -9.94 -5.33
N MET A 114 32.20 -10.04 -6.57
CA MET A 114 31.34 -10.24 -7.73
C MET A 114 32.10 -11.15 -8.69
N GLU A 115 31.51 -12.29 -9.01
CA GLU A 115 32.11 -13.25 -9.92
C GLU A 115 31.04 -13.78 -10.88
N GLU A 116 31.40 -13.96 -12.14
CA GLU A 116 30.53 -14.53 -13.16
C GLU A 116 31.27 -15.69 -13.82
N ASN A 117 30.62 -16.85 -13.87
CA ASN A 117 31.13 -18.07 -14.50
C ASN A 117 29.99 -18.84 -15.17
N ASP A 118 30.28 -20.04 -15.68
CA ASP A 118 29.31 -20.86 -16.42
C ASP A 118 28.06 -21.25 -15.59
N LEU A 119 28.12 -21.15 -14.25
CA LEU A 119 26.99 -21.42 -13.33
C LEU A 119 26.14 -20.16 -13.05
N GLY A 120 26.54 -19.01 -13.57
CA GLY A 120 25.90 -17.71 -13.38
C GLY A 120 26.76 -16.72 -12.62
N ALA A 121 26.12 -15.65 -12.14
CA ALA A 121 26.74 -14.60 -11.38
C ALA A 121 26.50 -14.76 -9.88
N PHE A 122 27.55 -14.55 -9.10
CA PHE A 122 27.58 -14.59 -7.65
C PHE A 122 27.93 -13.21 -7.12
N VAL A 123 27.25 -12.77 -6.06
CA VAL A 123 27.48 -11.45 -5.45
C VAL A 123 27.49 -11.56 -3.94
N GLU A 124 28.48 -10.95 -3.30
CA GLU A 124 28.51 -10.64 -1.86
C GLU A 124 28.36 -9.13 -1.65
N VAL A 125 27.44 -8.76 -0.75
CA VAL A 125 27.21 -7.39 -0.33
C VAL A 125 27.34 -7.25 1.17
N ARG A 126 27.66 -6.03 1.62
CA ARG A 126 27.48 -5.63 3.00
C ARG A 126 26.87 -4.24 3.13
N VAL A 127 26.30 -3.96 4.30
CA VAL A 127 25.87 -2.62 4.69
C VAL A 127 26.26 -2.34 6.14
N LYS A 128 26.66 -1.11 6.42
CA LYS A 128 26.92 -0.65 7.80
C LYS A 128 25.62 -0.56 8.58
N ARG A 129 25.53 -1.23 9.73
CA ARG A 129 24.38 -1.15 10.65
C ARG A 129 24.06 0.28 11.06
N SER A 130 25.09 1.10 11.27
CA SER A 130 24.94 2.51 11.63
C SER A 130 24.24 3.32 10.53
N LEU A 131 24.50 3.04 9.25
CA LEU A 131 23.82 3.69 8.13
C LEU A 131 22.36 3.30 8.03
N VAL A 132 22.05 2.00 8.18
CA VAL A 132 20.66 1.50 8.22
C VAL A 132 19.90 2.13 9.39
N THR A 133 20.52 2.15 10.58
CA THR A 133 19.95 2.77 11.79
C THR A 133 19.63 4.25 11.57
N GLN A 134 20.58 5.01 11.04
CA GLN A 134 20.38 6.43 10.75
C GLN A 134 19.29 6.66 9.69
N GLN A 135 19.23 5.79 8.68
CA GLN A 135 18.20 5.86 7.66
C GLN A 135 16.81 5.62 8.25
N LEU A 136 16.61 4.55 9.02
CA LEU A 136 15.34 4.26 9.67
C LEU A 136 14.89 5.40 10.59
N ILE A 137 15.82 5.97 11.38
CA ILE A 137 15.54 7.13 12.22
C ILE A 137 15.06 8.33 11.38
N ARG A 138 15.73 8.62 10.27
CA ARG A 138 15.33 9.71 9.36
C ARG A 138 13.96 9.47 8.77
N GLU A 139 13.70 8.26 8.26
CA GLU A 139 12.43 7.91 7.65
C GLU A 139 11.26 8.01 8.64
N ILE A 140 11.42 7.52 9.88
CA ILE A 140 10.41 7.68 10.93
C ILE A 140 10.16 9.16 11.23
N LYS A 141 11.22 9.96 11.36
CA LYS A 141 11.09 11.42 11.59
C LYS A 141 10.38 12.12 10.43
N ASP A 142 10.65 11.71 9.19
CA ASP A 142 10.00 12.27 8.01
C ASP A 142 8.52 11.89 7.94
N LEU A 143 8.16 10.65 8.28
CA LEU A 143 6.76 10.24 8.43
C LEU A 143 6.06 11.08 9.50
N ASN A 144 6.67 11.22 10.69
CA ASN A 144 6.09 12.01 11.78
C ASN A 144 5.95 13.50 11.42
N ARG A 145 6.95 14.08 10.77
CA ARG A 145 6.90 15.47 10.29
C ARG A 145 5.82 15.68 9.24
N LYS A 146 5.67 14.74 8.29
CA LYS A 146 4.57 14.78 7.31
C LYS A 146 3.22 14.73 8.01
N SER A 147 3.04 13.83 8.98
CA SER A 147 1.80 13.77 9.76
C SER A 147 1.50 15.06 10.53
N GLN A 148 2.53 15.74 11.06
CA GLN A 148 2.35 17.05 11.68
C GLN A 148 1.87 18.12 10.68
N ILE A 149 2.45 18.14 9.47
CA ILE A 149 2.03 19.06 8.40
C ILE A 149 0.55 18.84 8.05
N GLU A 150 0.13 17.58 7.94
CA GLU A 150 -1.27 17.24 7.68
C GLU A 150 -2.18 17.70 8.82
N LEU A 151 -1.78 17.49 10.08
CA LEU A 151 -2.54 17.98 11.24
C LEU A 151 -2.68 19.50 11.26
N ASP A 152 -1.63 20.24 10.91
CA ASP A 152 -1.64 21.70 10.86
C ASP A 152 -2.56 22.22 9.74
N ALA A 153 -2.60 21.52 8.60
CA ALA A 153 -3.44 21.84 7.45
C ALA A 153 -4.95 21.78 7.77
N LEU A 154 -5.37 20.89 8.69
CA LEU A 154 -6.77 20.72 9.10
C LEU A 154 -7.44 22.03 9.55
N SER A 155 -6.67 22.96 10.12
CA SER A 155 -7.20 24.25 10.59
C SER A 155 -7.60 25.22 9.46
N HIS A 156 -7.04 25.04 8.27
CA HIS A 156 -7.21 25.93 7.11
C HIS A 156 -8.02 25.28 5.97
N GLU A 157 -8.11 23.96 5.94
CA GLU A 157 -8.77 23.20 4.89
C GLU A 157 -10.24 22.88 5.17
N ASP A 158 -10.93 22.42 4.12
CA ASP A 158 -12.26 21.86 4.29
C ASP A 158 -12.17 20.46 4.90
N LYS A 159 -12.94 20.20 5.95
CA LYS A 159 -12.88 18.94 6.72
C LYS A 159 -13.15 17.70 5.86
N LEU A 160 -14.02 17.79 4.86
CA LEU A 160 -14.30 16.65 3.98
C LEU A 160 -13.11 16.38 3.06
N LEU A 161 -12.53 17.43 2.48
CA LEU A 161 -11.36 17.30 1.61
C LEU A 161 -10.16 16.76 2.40
N TRP A 162 -9.86 17.36 3.55
CA TRP A 162 -8.77 16.91 4.41
C TRP A 162 -8.90 15.43 4.78
N TRP A 163 -10.12 14.97 5.10
CA TRP A 163 -10.37 13.56 5.42
C TRP A 163 -10.12 12.63 4.22
N LEU A 164 -10.49 13.07 3.01
CA LEU A 164 -10.25 12.33 1.77
C LEU A 164 -8.78 12.29 1.39
N ASP A 165 -8.05 13.39 1.59
CA ASP A 165 -6.62 13.48 1.29
C ASP A 165 -5.79 12.62 2.26
N ASN A 166 -6.26 12.47 3.50
CA ASN A 166 -5.59 11.71 4.55
C ASN A 166 -6.05 10.23 4.68
N ARG A 167 -6.66 9.64 3.65
CA ARG A 167 -7.13 8.23 3.68
C ARG A 167 -6.02 7.20 3.84
N SER A 168 -4.77 7.53 3.49
CA SER A 168 -3.61 6.65 3.65
C SER A 168 -2.98 6.69 5.04
N VAL A 169 -3.61 7.33 6.03
CA VAL A 169 -3.06 7.47 7.39
C VAL A 169 -2.69 6.12 8.02
N TYR A 170 -3.51 5.08 7.83
CA TYR A 170 -3.22 3.75 8.35
C TYR A 170 -2.02 3.09 7.66
N GLN A 171 -1.75 3.42 6.40
CA GLN A 171 -0.53 3.00 5.72
C GLN A 171 0.68 3.73 6.31
N THR A 172 0.58 5.04 6.57
CA THR A 172 1.65 5.79 7.24
C THR A 172 1.99 5.21 8.63
N GLU A 173 0.97 4.85 9.41
CA GLU A 173 1.13 4.20 10.72
C GLU A 173 1.77 2.81 10.60
N HIS A 174 1.37 2.04 9.58
CA HIS A 174 1.98 0.76 9.25
C HIS A 174 3.46 0.91 8.89
N ASP A 175 3.77 1.79 7.94
CA ASP A 175 5.11 2.12 7.47
C ASP A 175 6.05 2.52 8.61
N ALA A 176 5.54 3.32 9.57
CA ALA A 176 6.29 3.72 10.75
C ALA A 176 6.52 2.54 11.70
N SER A 177 5.50 1.72 11.94
CA SER A 177 5.58 0.54 12.81
C SER A 177 6.63 -0.47 12.31
N VAL A 178 6.66 -0.70 10.98
CA VAL A 178 7.66 -1.52 10.31
C VAL A 178 9.08 -1.02 10.58
N ARG A 179 9.32 0.28 10.38
CA ARG A 179 10.64 0.90 10.57
C ARG A 179 11.07 0.88 12.03
N ILE A 180 10.15 1.11 12.96
CA ILE A 180 10.40 1.03 14.40
C ILE A 180 10.81 -0.38 14.78
N ALA A 181 10.14 -1.40 14.24
CA ALA A 181 10.48 -2.78 14.51
C ALA A 181 11.88 -3.12 14.00
N MET A 182 12.21 -2.75 12.75
CA MET A 182 13.57 -2.91 12.21
C MET A 182 14.61 -2.16 13.04
N LEU A 183 14.27 -0.96 13.49
CA LEU A 183 15.16 -0.15 14.33
C LEU A 183 15.36 -0.79 15.70
N SER A 184 14.36 -1.45 16.25
CA SER A 184 14.46 -2.10 17.56
C SER A 184 15.47 -3.27 17.58
N SER A 185 15.65 -3.99 16.47
CA SER A 185 16.67 -5.04 16.36
C SER A 185 18.09 -4.49 16.21
N LEU A 186 18.23 -3.28 15.64
CA LEU A 186 19.52 -2.63 15.42
C LEU A 186 19.95 -1.71 16.57
N LYS A 187 18.98 -1.09 17.26
CA LYS A 187 19.17 -0.13 18.35
C LYS A 187 18.02 -0.21 19.36
N PRO A 188 18.01 -1.22 20.26
CA PRO A 188 16.90 -1.46 21.20
C PRO A 188 16.59 -0.30 22.16
N SER A 189 17.56 0.57 22.45
CA SER A 189 17.40 1.71 23.36
C SER A 189 16.78 2.96 22.71
N TYR A 190 16.54 2.94 21.40
CA TYR A 190 15.96 4.09 20.72
C TYR A 190 14.44 4.10 20.83
N ASN A 191 13.91 5.17 21.42
CA ASN A 191 12.47 5.44 21.44
C ASN A 191 12.13 6.40 20.30
N ALA A 192 11.38 5.91 19.33
CA ALA A 192 10.88 6.73 18.23
C ALA A 192 9.73 7.64 18.71
N ASP A 193 9.76 8.91 18.30
CA ASP A 193 8.61 9.80 18.41
C ASP A 193 7.69 9.60 17.20
N ILE A 194 6.47 9.14 17.47
CA ILE A 194 5.38 8.94 16.50
C ILE A 194 4.10 9.66 16.91
N SER A 195 4.21 10.63 17.82
CA SER A 195 3.06 11.33 18.40
C SER A 195 2.15 11.98 17.34
N ALA A 196 2.72 12.56 16.28
CA ALA A 196 1.93 13.18 15.22
C ALA A 196 1.25 12.14 14.34
N ILE A 197 1.87 10.97 14.13
CA ILE A 197 1.25 9.85 13.38
C ILE A 197 0.03 9.34 14.15
N GLU A 198 0.19 9.04 15.44
CA GLU A 198 -0.91 8.59 16.31
C GLU A 198 -2.05 9.61 16.36
N GLN A 199 -1.70 10.89 16.53
CA GLN A 199 -2.67 11.98 16.55
C GLN A 199 -3.38 12.15 15.21
N LEU A 200 -2.69 11.95 14.08
CA LEU A 200 -3.30 11.98 12.76
C LEU A 200 -4.32 10.85 12.60
N THR A 201 -3.96 9.60 12.97
CA THR A 201 -4.88 8.45 12.93
C THR A 201 -6.14 8.70 13.76
N ILE A 202 -5.97 9.13 15.01
CA ILE A 202 -7.07 9.44 15.92
C ILE A 202 -7.95 10.57 15.35
N THR A 203 -7.34 11.61 14.79
CA THR A 203 -8.06 12.76 14.22
C THR A 203 -8.85 12.34 12.98
N HIS A 204 -8.24 11.57 12.08
CA HIS A 204 -8.90 11.04 10.88
C HIS A 204 -10.12 10.19 11.21
N GLN A 205 -9.96 9.25 12.15
CA GLN A 205 -11.05 8.39 12.62
C GLN A 205 -12.19 9.21 13.26
N LYS A 206 -11.87 10.21 14.09
CA LYS A 206 -12.89 11.07 14.71
C LYS A 206 -13.61 11.91 13.67
N LEU A 207 -12.90 12.41 12.66
CA LEU A 207 -13.45 13.36 11.69
C LEU A 207 -14.53 12.73 10.81
N SER A 208 -14.38 11.46 10.42
CA SER A 208 -15.40 10.74 9.64
C SER A 208 -16.78 10.80 10.31
N SER A 209 -16.83 10.54 11.62
CA SER A 209 -18.06 10.58 12.43
C SER A 209 -18.68 11.97 12.57
N GLN A 210 -17.88 13.03 12.34
CA GLN A 210 -18.34 14.41 12.39
C GLN A 210 -18.86 14.90 11.05
N ILE A 211 -18.55 14.23 9.94
CA ILE A 211 -19.04 14.59 8.62
C ILE A 211 -20.50 14.15 8.49
N ASN A 212 -21.37 15.15 8.39
CA ASN A 212 -22.79 14.97 8.10
C ASN A 212 -23.15 15.74 6.82
N ILE A 213 -23.58 15.03 5.78
CA ILE A 213 -23.91 15.57 4.47
C ILE A 213 -25.43 15.64 4.30
N ARG A 214 -25.96 16.85 4.19
CA ARG A 214 -27.38 17.04 3.86
C ARG A 214 -27.60 16.79 2.37
N LEU A 215 -28.53 15.91 2.06
CA LEU A 215 -29.01 15.61 0.72
C LEU A 215 -30.06 16.64 0.28
N SER A 216 -29.86 17.25 -0.87
CA SER A 216 -30.74 18.28 -1.44
C SER A 216 -30.93 18.02 -2.92
N SER A 217 -32.17 17.95 -3.38
CA SER A 217 -32.49 17.69 -4.79
C SER A 217 -33.65 18.54 -5.28
N ASP A 218 -33.70 18.78 -6.58
CA ASP A 218 -34.94 19.15 -7.26
C ASP A 218 -35.86 17.91 -7.45
N ARG A 219 -37.01 18.13 -8.09
CA ARG A 219 -38.00 17.05 -8.32
C ARG A 219 -37.44 15.93 -9.21
N GLU A 220 -36.67 16.28 -10.23
CA GLU A 220 -36.15 15.33 -11.24
C GLU A 220 -34.99 14.49 -10.69
N SER A 221 -34.26 15.02 -9.69
CA SER A 221 -33.06 14.42 -9.11
C SER A 221 -33.32 13.53 -7.90
N ARG A 222 -34.57 13.30 -7.49
CA ARG A 222 -34.89 12.54 -6.26
C ARG A 222 -34.24 11.15 -6.24
N LYS A 223 -34.24 10.43 -7.38
CA LYS A 223 -33.61 9.11 -7.45
C LYS A 223 -32.09 9.19 -7.44
N ALA A 224 -31.52 10.18 -8.15
CA ALA A 224 -30.08 10.40 -8.18
C ALA A 224 -29.51 10.71 -6.78
N ILE A 225 -30.17 11.58 -6.01
CA ILE A 225 -29.71 11.91 -4.65
C ILE A 225 -29.85 10.72 -3.68
N GLU A 226 -30.88 9.88 -3.85
CA GLU A 226 -31.06 8.65 -3.04
C GLU A 226 -29.91 7.68 -3.30
N LEU A 227 -29.56 7.45 -4.57
CA LEU A 227 -28.45 6.58 -4.97
C LEU A 227 -27.12 7.09 -4.41
N LEU A 228 -26.84 8.39 -4.54
CA LEU A 228 -25.64 9.00 -3.96
C LEU A 228 -25.61 8.88 -2.42
N GLY A 229 -26.76 9.06 -1.76
CA GLY A 229 -26.88 8.90 -0.30
C GLY A 229 -26.58 7.47 0.16
N ASN A 230 -27.05 6.48 -0.59
CA ASN A 230 -26.77 5.06 -0.31
C ASN A 230 -25.28 4.76 -0.44
N GLN A 231 -24.64 5.22 -1.52
CA GLN A 231 -23.20 5.01 -1.72
C GLN A 231 -22.35 5.74 -0.67
N LEU A 232 -22.72 6.95 -0.25
CA LEU A 232 -22.02 7.64 0.84
C LEU A 232 -22.09 6.88 2.18
N SER A 233 -23.18 6.13 2.39
CA SER A 233 -23.36 5.33 3.61
C SER A 233 -22.40 4.14 3.69
N GLU A 234 -21.91 3.63 2.56
CA GLU A 234 -20.87 2.58 2.52
C GLU A 234 -19.53 3.07 3.12
N PHE A 235 -19.32 4.39 3.15
CA PHE A 235 -18.13 5.02 3.76
C PHE A 235 -18.37 5.51 5.19
N ASN A 236 -19.45 5.04 5.85
CA ASN A 236 -19.87 5.48 7.18
C ASN A 236 -20.09 7.00 7.31
N ILE A 237 -20.40 7.67 6.20
CA ILE A 237 -20.72 9.10 6.20
C ILE A 237 -22.19 9.29 6.51
N ALA A 238 -22.49 10.04 7.57
CA ALA A 238 -23.86 10.34 7.94
C ALA A 238 -24.52 11.23 6.87
N THR A 239 -25.71 10.85 6.43
CA THR A 239 -26.52 11.66 5.51
C THR A 239 -27.86 12.04 6.13
N SER A 240 -28.42 13.20 5.74
CA SER A 240 -29.76 13.62 6.16
C SER A 240 -30.51 14.32 5.04
N THR A 241 -31.83 14.16 4.97
CA THR A 241 -32.67 14.89 4.00
C THR A 241 -33.16 16.23 4.55
N SER A 242 -33.21 16.38 5.88
CA SER A 242 -33.61 17.60 6.57
C SER A 242 -32.42 18.45 6.98
N LYS A 243 -32.66 19.75 7.20
CA LYS A 243 -31.66 20.67 7.77
C LYS A 243 -31.39 20.31 9.22
N ASN A 244 -30.12 20.17 9.59
CA ASN A 244 -29.66 19.88 10.94
C ASN A 244 -28.57 20.88 11.36
N LYS A 245 -28.52 21.24 12.66
CA LYS A 245 -27.43 22.06 13.24
C LYS A 245 -26.04 21.41 13.06
N ASN A 246 -26.00 20.08 13.03
CA ASN A 246 -24.77 19.30 12.87
C ASN A 246 -24.39 19.08 11.40
N GLN A 247 -25.13 19.63 10.43
CA GLN A 247 -24.76 19.51 9.02
C GLN A 247 -23.39 20.18 8.78
N THR A 248 -22.52 19.46 8.09
CA THR A 248 -21.19 19.96 7.68
C THR A 248 -21.20 20.38 6.21
N HIS A 249 -21.95 19.65 5.39
CA HIS A 249 -22.00 19.85 3.94
C HIS A 249 -23.43 19.69 3.43
N VAL A 250 -23.64 20.17 2.21
CA VAL A 250 -24.83 19.93 1.40
C VAL A 250 -24.38 19.31 0.09
N LEU A 251 -24.85 18.10 -0.19
CA LEU A 251 -24.82 17.51 -1.51
C LEU A 251 -26.09 17.94 -2.24
N LYS A 252 -25.92 18.80 -3.25
CA LYS A 252 -27.01 19.31 -4.08
C LYS A 252 -26.95 18.65 -5.46
N VAL A 253 -28.10 18.12 -5.90
CA VAL A 253 -28.28 17.61 -7.26
C VAL A 253 -29.44 18.33 -7.93
N ASP A 254 -29.16 18.96 -9.06
CA ASP A 254 -30.16 19.56 -9.93
C ASP A 254 -30.07 18.87 -11.30
N SER A 255 -31.17 18.38 -11.86
CA SER A 255 -31.14 17.56 -13.07
C SER A 255 -32.12 18.04 -14.12
N GLU A 256 -31.69 17.96 -15.37
CA GLU A 256 -32.53 18.17 -16.54
C GLU A 256 -32.83 16.82 -17.20
N ARG A 257 -34.12 16.49 -17.36
CA ARG A 257 -34.54 15.29 -18.09
C ARG A 257 -34.89 15.66 -19.52
N ARG A 258 -34.18 15.05 -20.47
CA ARG A 258 -34.43 15.15 -21.90
C ARG A 258 -34.99 13.83 -22.41
N ARG A 259 -36.09 13.89 -23.14
CA ARG A 259 -36.76 12.72 -23.71
C ARG A 259 -36.79 12.84 -25.21
N ASN A 260 -36.48 11.73 -25.89
CA ASN A 260 -36.55 11.63 -27.34
C ASN A 260 -37.08 10.26 -27.74
N LYS A 261 -37.64 10.14 -28.95
CA LYS A 261 -38.05 8.87 -29.54
C LYS A 261 -37.34 8.67 -30.87
N VAL A 262 -36.68 7.53 -31.05
CA VAL A 262 -35.97 7.17 -32.29
C VAL A 262 -36.51 5.81 -32.76
N GLY A 263 -37.24 5.81 -33.88
CA GLY A 263 -38.05 4.65 -34.28
C GLY A 263 -39.07 4.30 -33.19
N ASP A 264 -39.06 3.06 -32.73
CA ASP A 264 -39.91 2.58 -31.63
C ASP A 264 -39.26 2.69 -30.24
N ALA A 265 -38.00 3.14 -30.16
CA ALA A 265 -37.28 3.27 -28.90
C ALA A 265 -37.53 4.64 -28.24
N TYR A 266 -38.04 4.61 -27.02
CA TYR A 266 -38.08 5.73 -26.09
C TYR A 266 -36.70 5.89 -25.44
N ILE A 267 -36.12 7.09 -25.54
CA ILE A 267 -34.81 7.44 -24.97
C ILE A 267 -35.02 8.52 -23.91
N SER A 268 -34.46 8.30 -22.73
CA SER A 268 -34.40 9.29 -21.65
C SER A 268 -32.95 9.58 -21.32
N THR A 269 -32.59 10.86 -21.28
CA THR A 269 -31.27 11.34 -20.84
C THR A 269 -31.45 12.25 -19.65
N LEU A 270 -30.73 11.96 -18.57
CA LEU A 270 -30.67 12.74 -17.35
C LEU A 270 -29.31 13.45 -17.29
N VAL A 271 -29.33 14.78 -17.31
CA VAL A 271 -28.13 15.62 -17.13
C VAL A 271 -28.14 16.12 -15.69
N SER A 272 -27.33 15.49 -14.84
CA SER A 272 -27.30 15.74 -13.40
C SER A 272 -26.12 16.64 -13.03
N ASN A 273 -26.41 17.85 -12.56
CA ASN A 273 -25.43 18.77 -12.00
C ASN A 273 -25.30 18.52 -10.50
N ILE A 274 -24.11 18.14 -10.05
CA ILE A 274 -23.82 17.78 -8.66
C ILE A 274 -22.90 18.83 -8.05
N LYS A 275 -23.22 19.29 -6.84
CA LYS A 275 -22.43 20.26 -6.08
C LYS A 275 -22.29 19.84 -4.62
N ILE A 276 -21.08 19.91 -4.09
CA ILE A 276 -20.82 19.83 -2.65
C ILE A 276 -20.60 21.26 -2.14
N ILE A 277 -21.35 21.66 -1.12
CA ILE A 277 -21.27 22.98 -0.51
C ILE A 277 -21.00 22.81 0.98
N ASN A 278 -19.99 23.48 1.53
CA ASN A 278 -19.69 23.38 2.96
C ASN A 278 -20.57 24.31 3.81
N LYS A 279 -20.44 24.19 5.14
CA LYS A 279 -21.19 25.00 6.11
C LYS A 279 -20.97 26.52 5.97
N LYS A 280 -19.85 26.95 5.37
CA LYS A 280 -19.55 28.35 5.06
C LYS A 280 -20.15 28.82 3.72
N SER A 281 -21.01 28.01 3.10
CA SER A 281 -21.62 28.24 1.78
C SER A 281 -20.62 28.31 0.61
N LYS A 282 -19.39 27.82 0.80
CA LYS A 282 -18.39 27.71 -0.26
C LYS A 282 -18.66 26.43 -1.06
N THR A 283 -18.64 26.52 -2.39
CA THR A 283 -18.65 25.32 -3.24
C THR A 283 -17.31 24.61 -3.11
N VAL A 284 -17.33 23.37 -2.62
CA VAL A 284 -16.17 22.49 -2.45
C VAL A 284 -15.87 21.77 -3.75
N SER A 285 -16.89 21.21 -4.40
CA SER A 285 -16.76 20.54 -5.69
C SER A 285 -17.98 20.74 -6.58
N ARG A 286 -17.79 20.50 -7.87
CA ARG A 286 -18.84 20.44 -8.88
C ARG A 286 -18.50 19.34 -9.87
N SER A 287 -19.50 18.54 -10.24
CA SER A 287 -19.41 17.58 -11.33
C SER A 287 -20.70 17.52 -12.11
N GLU A 288 -20.63 16.97 -13.31
CA GLU A 288 -21.79 16.66 -14.15
C GLU A 288 -21.76 15.18 -14.50
N ILE A 289 -22.92 14.53 -14.41
CA ILE A 289 -23.09 13.15 -14.85
C ILE A 289 -24.25 13.13 -15.83
N ILE A 290 -23.97 12.68 -17.05
CA ILE A 290 -24.96 12.47 -18.10
C ILE A 290 -25.25 10.98 -18.14
N SER A 291 -26.49 10.60 -17.89
CA SER A 291 -26.91 9.20 -17.97
C SER A 291 -28.08 9.01 -18.93
N THR A 292 -28.04 7.96 -19.72
CA THR A 292 -29.06 7.66 -20.72
C THR A 292 -29.63 6.27 -20.49
N GLY A 293 -30.92 6.12 -20.72
CA GLY A 293 -31.61 4.83 -20.75
C GLY A 293 -32.57 4.79 -21.92
N ASN A 294 -32.78 3.60 -22.46
CA ASN A 294 -33.69 3.36 -23.58
C ASN A 294 -34.68 2.22 -23.25
N SER A 295 -35.85 2.28 -23.87
CA SER A 295 -36.89 1.24 -23.76
C SER A 295 -37.73 1.24 -25.03
N VAL A 296 -38.17 0.07 -25.49
CA VAL A 296 -39.17 -0.04 -26.57
C VAL A 296 -40.60 0.12 -26.07
N THR A 297 -40.81 0.16 -24.75
CA THR A 297 -42.13 0.12 -24.14
C THR A 297 -42.64 1.51 -23.75
N SER A 298 -41.84 2.29 -23.00
CA SER A 298 -42.26 3.63 -22.56
C SER A 298 -41.09 4.48 -22.02
N TYR A 299 -41.34 5.80 -21.89
CA TYR A 299 -40.43 6.71 -21.20
C TYR A 299 -40.20 6.35 -19.73
N LYS A 300 -41.18 5.71 -19.04
CA LYS A 300 -41.00 5.31 -17.63
C LYS A 300 -39.84 4.33 -17.49
N TYR A 301 -39.79 3.30 -18.34
CA TYR A 301 -38.70 2.33 -18.33
C TYR A 301 -37.39 2.93 -18.84
N ALA A 302 -37.44 3.85 -19.79
CA ALA A 302 -36.26 4.59 -20.23
C ALA A 302 -35.67 5.46 -19.08
N ASP A 303 -36.53 6.11 -18.28
CA ASP A 303 -36.11 6.89 -17.10
C ASP A 303 -35.48 6.00 -16.02
N GLU A 304 -36.04 4.82 -15.76
CA GLU A 304 -35.45 3.82 -14.86
C GLU A 304 -34.10 3.32 -15.39
N GLY A 305 -33.97 3.14 -16.71
CA GLY A 305 -32.69 2.87 -17.37
C GLY A 305 -31.66 3.98 -17.14
N ALA A 306 -32.06 5.24 -17.32
CA ALA A 306 -31.16 6.39 -17.11
C ALA A 306 -30.73 6.51 -15.64
N ALA A 307 -31.61 6.20 -14.68
CA ALA A 307 -31.26 6.17 -13.26
C ALA A 307 -30.31 5.02 -12.90
N ARG A 308 -30.46 3.84 -13.51
CA ARG A 308 -29.52 2.73 -13.34
C ARG A 308 -28.15 3.03 -13.93
N HIS A 309 -28.10 3.57 -15.15
CA HIS A 309 -26.86 3.98 -15.78
C HIS A 309 -26.15 5.11 -15.00
N PHE A 310 -26.91 5.98 -14.31
CA PHE A 310 -26.34 6.95 -13.38
C PHE A 310 -25.62 6.26 -12.20
N ASP A 311 -26.27 5.29 -11.55
CA ASP A 311 -25.68 4.53 -10.44
C ASP A 311 -24.44 3.74 -10.88
N GLU A 312 -24.51 3.09 -12.04
CA GLU A 312 -23.41 2.32 -12.65
C GLU A 312 -22.19 3.21 -12.90
N GLN A 313 -22.37 4.38 -13.52
CA GLN A 313 -21.26 5.32 -13.75
C GLN A 313 -20.57 5.77 -12.45
N ILE A 314 -21.32 5.92 -11.35
CA ILE A 314 -20.74 6.30 -10.07
C ILE A 314 -19.96 5.11 -9.48
N LYS A 315 -20.50 3.89 -9.57
CA LYS A 315 -19.82 2.67 -9.10
C LYS A 315 -18.52 2.43 -9.86
N GLU A 316 -18.51 2.63 -11.18
CA GLU A 316 -17.31 2.48 -12.01
C GLU A 316 -16.24 3.52 -11.69
N LYS A 317 -16.63 4.78 -11.48
CA LYS A 317 -15.67 5.88 -11.19
C LYS A 317 -15.24 5.94 -9.73
N GLY A 318 -16.05 5.37 -8.83
CA GLY A 318 -16.00 5.63 -7.40
C GLY A 318 -16.70 6.94 -7.01
N ILE A 319 -17.42 6.93 -5.89
CA ILE A 319 -18.26 8.04 -5.42
C ILE A 319 -17.49 9.37 -5.32
N TRP A 320 -16.25 9.35 -4.80
CA TRP A 320 -15.48 10.57 -4.56
C TRP A 320 -15.03 11.26 -5.85
N THR A 321 -14.62 10.46 -6.85
CA THR A 321 -14.28 10.93 -8.19
C THR A 321 -15.52 11.44 -8.91
N ALA A 322 -16.64 10.70 -8.82
CA ALA A 322 -17.91 11.09 -9.42
C ALA A 322 -18.46 12.41 -8.84
N LEU A 323 -18.21 12.69 -7.56
CA LEU A 323 -18.54 13.96 -6.89
C LEU A 323 -17.53 15.08 -7.18
N GLY A 324 -16.46 14.81 -7.94
CA GLY A 324 -15.41 15.78 -8.25
C GLY A 324 -14.56 16.19 -7.05
N LEU A 325 -14.46 15.32 -6.04
CA LEU A 325 -13.66 15.56 -4.82
C LEU A 325 -12.24 14.99 -4.96
N ILE A 326 -12.03 14.05 -5.88
CA ILE A 326 -10.74 13.42 -6.19
C ILE A 326 -10.57 13.45 -7.70
N LYS A 327 -9.34 13.74 -8.17
CA LYS A 327 -9.00 13.78 -9.59
C LYS A 327 -8.49 12.44 -10.11
#